data_AF-A0A960SFV7-F1
#
_entry.id   AF-A0A960SFV7-F1
#
_cell.length_a   1.000
_cell.length_b   1.000
_cell.length_c   1.000
_cell.angle_alpha   90.00
_cell.angle_beta   90.00
_cell.angle_gamma   90.00
#
_symmetry.space_group_name_H-M   'P 1'
#
loop_
_entity.id
_entity.type
_entity.pdbx_description
1 polymer ?
#
loop_
_entity_poly.entity_id
_entity_poly.type
_entity_poly.pdbx_seq_one_letter_code
_entity_poly.pdbx_strand_id
1 'polypeptide(L)'
;LAFWINAYNAFTIQSILDHYPIKSWTIKGLLVPRNSIIQIPGVWKKLKWEVAGQNLTLDHIEHGLLRPVFREPRIHFAIVCASIGCPDLRSEAYTFDKLEQQLKDQTRRFLLNPEKGVRFDYEGRKICVSQLFRWFSEDFPGKEHATPEFGSRPVKERNILQFISGYLTDPEQQTLISDPEVDLDYLPYDWTLNELPASDVPA
;
A
#
# COMPACT_ATOMS: atom_id res chain seq x y z
N LEU A 1 11.84 -12.61 -2.65
CA LEU A 1 10.88 -11.62 -2.13
C LEU A 1 11.57 -10.40 -1.53
N ALA A 2 12.29 -10.53 -0.39
CA ALA A 2 12.99 -9.41 0.27
C ALA A 2 13.83 -8.55 -0.71
N PHE A 3 14.64 -9.19 -1.55
CA PHE A 3 15.43 -8.54 -2.60
C PHE A 3 14.59 -7.62 -3.51
N TRP A 4 13.46 -8.11 -4.02
CA TRP A 4 12.61 -7.36 -4.95
C TRP A 4 11.83 -6.24 -4.28
N ILE A 5 11.43 -6.40 -3.02
CA ILE A 5 10.84 -5.32 -2.22
C ILE A 5 11.87 -4.19 -2.04
N ASN A 6 13.11 -4.54 -1.67
CA ASN A 6 14.17 -3.55 -1.50
C ASN A 6 14.53 -2.86 -2.81
N ALA A 7 14.65 -3.62 -3.91
CA ALA A 7 14.92 -3.05 -5.23
C ALA A 7 13.82 -2.06 -5.65
N TYR A 8 12.54 -2.43 -5.51
CA TYR A 8 11.43 -1.53 -5.80
C TYR A 8 11.52 -0.25 -4.96
N ASN A 9 11.68 -0.38 -3.63
CA ASN A 9 11.73 0.77 -2.74
C ASN A 9 12.95 1.66 -3.03
N ALA A 10 14.12 1.08 -3.32
CA ALA A 10 15.32 1.82 -3.67
C ALA A 10 15.14 2.61 -4.97
N PHE A 11 14.54 2.01 -5.99
CA PHE A 11 14.26 2.70 -7.25
C PHE A 11 13.17 3.76 -7.12
N THR A 12 12.17 3.55 -6.27
CA THR A 12 11.22 4.60 -5.91
C THR A 12 11.98 5.79 -5.30
N ILE A 13 12.81 5.56 -4.27
CA ILE A 13 13.60 6.62 -3.62
C ILE A 13 14.50 7.33 -4.63
N GLN A 14 15.23 6.58 -5.45
CA GLN A 14 16.09 7.14 -6.50
C GLN A 14 15.28 8.00 -7.48
N SER A 15 14.10 7.55 -7.90
CA SER A 15 13.24 8.33 -8.80
C SER A 15 12.84 9.66 -8.19
N ILE A 16 12.55 9.70 -6.88
CA ILE A 16 12.26 10.94 -6.17
C ILE A 16 13.50 11.83 -6.15
N LEU A 17 14.66 11.31 -5.71
CA LEU A 17 15.90 12.08 -5.58
C LEU A 17 16.36 12.68 -6.92
N ASP A 18 16.29 11.92 -8.00
CA ASP A 18 16.70 12.37 -9.34
C ASP A 18 15.82 13.49 -9.90
N HIS A 19 14.62 13.67 -9.34
CA HIS A 19 13.63 14.65 -9.79
C HIS A 19 13.27 15.68 -8.73
N TYR A 20 13.91 15.66 -7.55
CA TYR A 20 13.55 16.55 -6.46
C TYR A 20 14.12 17.97 -6.66
N PRO A 21 13.34 19.05 -6.43
CA PRO A 21 11.90 19.06 -6.17
C PRO A 21 11.10 18.69 -7.43
N ILE A 22 10.06 17.84 -7.26
CA ILE A 22 9.30 17.27 -8.38
C ILE A 22 8.43 18.34 -9.02
N LYS A 23 8.81 18.74 -10.24
CA LYS A 23 8.09 19.75 -11.02
C LYS A 23 7.14 19.09 -12.00
N SER A 24 5.86 19.48 -11.94
CA SER A 24 4.91 19.14 -13.01
C SER A 24 5.17 19.96 -14.27
N TRP A 25 5.24 19.29 -15.41
CA TRP A 25 5.25 19.92 -16.74
C TRP A 25 3.95 19.64 -17.54
N THR A 26 2.95 18.99 -16.93
CA THR A 26 1.76 18.52 -17.66
C THR A 26 0.46 19.07 -17.08
N ILE A 27 -0.52 19.27 -17.97
CA ILE A 27 -1.88 19.72 -17.64
C ILE A 27 -2.58 18.72 -16.70
N LYS A 28 -2.24 17.42 -16.78
CA LYS A 28 -2.71 16.39 -15.84
C LYS A 28 -2.19 16.61 -14.42
N GLY A 29 -1.03 17.24 -14.25
CA GLY A 29 -0.48 17.56 -12.93
C GLY A 29 -1.24 18.65 -12.19
N LEU A 30 -2.23 19.33 -12.80
CA LEU A 30 -3.13 20.26 -12.10
C LEU A 30 -4.11 19.54 -11.15
N LEU A 31 -4.39 18.25 -11.40
CA LEU A 31 -5.29 17.42 -10.59
C LEU A 31 -4.55 16.63 -9.49
N VAL A 32 -3.25 16.89 -9.34
CA VAL A 32 -2.34 16.13 -8.50
C VAL A 32 -1.63 17.10 -7.56
N PRO A 33 -1.39 16.73 -6.29
CA PRO A 33 -0.60 17.55 -5.38
C PRO A 33 0.77 17.93 -5.96
N ARG A 34 1.26 19.12 -5.59
CA ARG A 34 2.65 19.52 -5.91
C ARG A 34 3.63 18.52 -5.31
N ASN A 35 4.79 18.39 -5.94
CA ASN A 35 5.85 17.44 -5.56
C ASN A 35 5.46 15.96 -5.60
N SER A 36 4.29 15.58 -6.12
CA SER A 36 3.86 14.17 -6.12
C SER A 36 4.65 13.31 -7.11
N ILE A 37 4.97 12.07 -6.72
CA ILE A 37 5.62 11.06 -7.57
C ILE A 37 4.90 10.86 -8.92
N ILE A 38 3.57 11.01 -8.99
CA ILE A 38 2.82 10.76 -10.23
C ILE A 38 3.06 11.86 -11.27
N GLN A 39 3.72 12.97 -10.89
CA GLN A 39 4.17 14.01 -11.80
C GLN A 39 5.47 13.64 -12.53
N ILE A 40 6.22 12.64 -12.05
CA ILE A 40 7.43 12.14 -12.72
C ILE A 40 7.02 11.35 -13.98
N PRO A 41 7.40 11.80 -15.19
CA PRO A 41 6.90 11.20 -16.44
C PRO A 41 7.29 9.72 -16.58
N GLY A 42 6.29 8.85 -16.48
CA GLY A 42 6.48 7.41 -16.68
C GLY A 42 7.33 6.75 -15.59
N VAL A 43 7.32 7.29 -14.36
CA VAL A 43 8.07 6.74 -13.21
C VAL A 43 7.92 5.23 -13.06
N TRP A 44 6.72 4.67 -13.23
CA TRP A 44 6.51 3.22 -13.16
C TRP A 44 6.86 2.46 -14.44
N LYS A 45 6.59 3.02 -15.61
CA LYS A 45 6.54 2.28 -16.89
C LYS A 45 7.67 2.58 -17.87
N LYS A 46 8.42 3.66 -17.66
CA LYS A 46 9.46 4.14 -18.59
C LYS A 46 10.84 4.19 -17.97
N LEU A 47 10.96 4.62 -16.72
CA LEU A 47 12.24 4.60 -16.03
C LEU A 47 12.67 3.15 -15.79
N LYS A 48 13.95 2.87 -16.07
CA LYS A 48 14.53 1.54 -15.96
C LYS A 48 15.82 1.57 -15.17
N TRP A 49 16.06 0.49 -14.44
CA TRP A 49 17.26 0.30 -13.65
C TRP A 49 17.83 -1.09 -13.91
N GLU A 50 19.16 -1.16 -13.90
CA GLU A 50 19.86 -2.44 -13.98
C GLU A 50 19.83 -3.13 -12.62
N VAL A 51 19.24 -4.32 -12.58
CA VAL A 51 19.09 -5.12 -11.36
C VAL A 51 19.04 -6.60 -11.73
N ALA A 52 19.78 -7.43 -11.01
CA ALA A 52 19.86 -8.87 -11.27
C ALA A 52 20.18 -9.21 -12.75
N GLY A 53 21.02 -8.40 -13.40
CA GLY A 53 21.40 -8.56 -14.81
C GLY A 53 20.31 -8.21 -15.82
N GLN A 54 19.23 -7.55 -15.39
CA GLN A 54 18.11 -7.15 -16.23
C GLN A 54 17.86 -5.64 -16.12
N ASN A 55 17.31 -5.05 -17.19
CA ASN A 55 16.94 -3.63 -17.20
C ASN A 55 15.42 -3.49 -17.00
N LEU A 56 14.99 -3.30 -15.75
CA LEU A 56 13.59 -3.42 -15.32
C LEU A 56 12.98 -2.08 -14.88
N THR A 57 11.67 -1.94 -15.05
CA THR A 57 10.88 -0.81 -14.52
C THR A 57 10.25 -1.17 -13.17
N LEU A 58 9.81 -0.17 -12.39
CA LEU A 58 9.02 -0.41 -11.16
C LEU A 58 7.76 -1.24 -11.45
N ASP A 59 7.03 -0.91 -12.53
CA ASP A 59 5.85 -1.66 -12.98
C ASP A 59 6.16 -3.14 -13.23
N HIS A 60 7.29 -3.45 -13.85
CA HIS A 60 7.69 -4.83 -14.09
C HIS A 60 8.08 -5.55 -12.79
N ILE A 61 8.77 -4.87 -11.87
CA ILE A 61 9.10 -5.44 -10.56
C ILE A 61 7.82 -5.77 -9.78
N GLU A 62 6.83 -4.89 -9.79
CA GLU A 62 5.55 -5.12 -9.09
C GLU A 62 4.67 -6.15 -9.80
N HIS A 63 4.28 -5.88 -11.04
CA HIS A 63 3.28 -6.65 -11.78
C HIS A 63 3.84 -7.87 -12.51
N GLY A 64 5.13 -7.88 -12.83
CA GLY A 64 5.79 -8.99 -13.51
C GLY A 64 6.46 -9.99 -12.57
N LEU A 65 6.90 -9.53 -11.39
CA LEU A 65 7.66 -10.35 -10.43
C LEU A 65 6.95 -10.48 -9.08
N LEU A 66 6.82 -9.39 -8.32
CA LEU A 66 6.34 -9.44 -6.93
C LEU A 66 4.95 -10.07 -6.81
N ARG A 67 3.97 -9.54 -7.54
CA ARG A 67 2.57 -9.98 -7.48
C ARG A 67 2.38 -11.42 -8.01
N PRO A 68 2.73 -11.75 -9.26
CA PRO A 68 2.39 -13.06 -9.84
C PRO A 68 3.26 -14.21 -9.32
N VAL A 69 4.54 -13.97 -9.01
CA VAL A 69 5.49 -15.04 -8.62
C VAL A 69 5.36 -15.37 -7.14
N PHE A 70 5.30 -14.36 -6.27
CA PHE A 70 5.30 -14.60 -4.81
C PHE A 70 3.90 -14.74 -4.23
N ARG A 71 2.87 -14.12 -4.85
CA ARG A 71 1.47 -14.16 -4.38
C ARG A 71 1.34 -13.82 -2.89
N GLU A 72 2.15 -12.86 -2.44
CA GLU A 72 2.22 -12.42 -1.07
C GLU A 72 1.45 -11.10 -0.93
N PRO A 73 0.24 -11.07 -0.35
CA PRO A 73 -0.57 -9.85 -0.25
C PRO A 73 0.12 -8.74 0.54
N ARG A 74 0.98 -9.09 1.50
CA ARG A 74 1.65 -8.10 2.37
C ARG A 74 2.64 -7.22 1.62
N ILE A 75 2.98 -7.55 0.37
CA ILE A 75 3.83 -6.68 -0.48
C ILE A 75 3.21 -5.29 -0.66
N HIS A 76 1.87 -5.18 -0.72
CA HIS A 76 1.16 -3.90 -0.88
C HIS A 76 1.37 -2.94 0.27
N PHE A 77 1.84 -3.44 1.41
CA PHE A 77 2.20 -2.64 2.58
C PHE A 77 3.72 -2.47 2.72
N ALA A 78 4.50 -3.23 1.95
CA ALA A 78 5.94 -3.29 2.02
C ALA A 78 6.65 -2.50 0.92
N ILE A 79 6.03 -2.39 -0.26
CA ILE A 79 6.48 -1.51 -1.33
C ILE A 79 5.81 -0.14 -1.22
N VAL A 80 6.57 0.92 -1.46
CA VAL A 80 6.09 2.30 -1.26
C VAL A 80 6.09 3.09 -2.57
N CYS A 81 5.12 4.01 -2.69
CA CYS A 81 5.07 4.98 -3.78
C CYS A 81 5.38 6.42 -3.32
N ALA A 82 6.01 6.58 -2.15
CA ALA A 82 6.40 7.87 -1.58
C ALA A 82 5.25 8.88 -1.35
N SER A 83 4.00 8.42 -1.24
CA SER A 83 2.86 9.30 -0.99
C SER A 83 2.34 9.19 0.44
N ILE A 84 1.68 10.23 0.96
CA ILE A 84 1.11 10.22 2.33
C ILE A 84 0.13 9.04 2.51
N GLY A 85 -0.70 8.77 1.51
CA GLY A 85 -1.64 7.64 1.51
C GLY A 85 -0.98 6.26 1.41
N CYS A 86 0.32 6.18 1.12
CA CYS A 86 1.02 4.90 0.98
C CYS A 86 1.51 4.37 2.33
N PRO A 87 1.92 3.09 2.39
CA PRO A 87 2.59 2.55 3.57
C PRO A 87 3.88 3.32 3.86
N ASP A 88 4.23 3.44 5.15
CA ASP A 88 5.47 4.13 5.53
C ASP A 88 6.69 3.34 5.06
N LEU A 89 7.68 4.01 4.49
CA LEU A 89 8.94 3.35 4.18
C LEU A 89 9.60 2.89 5.50
N ARG A 90 9.99 1.62 5.57
CA ARG A 90 10.77 1.12 6.72
C ARG A 90 12.14 1.77 6.75
N SER A 91 12.62 2.10 7.95
CA SER A 91 13.96 2.65 8.18
C SER A 91 15.09 1.61 8.04
N GLU A 92 14.74 0.35 7.74
CA GLU A 92 15.65 -0.75 7.51
C GLU A 92 15.25 -1.53 6.27
N ALA A 93 16.23 -2.15 5.62
CA ALA A 93 15.99 -3.03 4.48
C ALA A 93 15.30 -4.34 4.92
N TYR A 94 14.51 -4.92 4.02
CA TYR A 94 13.98 -6.26 4.21
C TYR A 94 15.10 -7.29 4.08
N THR A 95 15.20 -8.22 5.02
CA THR A 95 16.23 -9.28 5.00
C THR A 95 15.57 -10.65 5.04
N PHE A 96 16.24 -11.67 4.49
CA PHE A 96 15.67 -13.02 4.43
C PHE A 96 15.25 -13.52 5.84
N ASP A 97 16.14 -13.42 6.82
CA ASP A 97 15.91 -13.95 8.17
C ASP A 97 14.80 -13.23 8.94
N LYS A 98 14.51 -11.96 8.59
CA LYS A 98 13.51 -11.14 9.28
C LYS A 98 12.24 -10.91 8.46
N LEU A 99 12.17 -11.40 7.22
CA LEU A 99 11.16 -11.00 6.25
C LEU A 99 9.74 -11.17 6.78
N GLU A 100 9.43 -12.32 7.38
CA GLU A 100 8.09 -12.60 7.92
C GLU A 100 7.71 -11.62 9.04
N GLN A 101 8.63 -11.35 9.97
CA GLN A 101 8.41 -10.39 11.04
C GLN A 101 8.24 -8.98 10.48
N GLN A 102 9.07 -8.59 9.52
CA GLN A 102 9.02 -7.26 8.89
C GLN A 102 7.71 -7.06 8.13
N LEU A 103 7.26 -8.03 7.34
CA LEU A 103 5.98 -7.96 6.61
C LEU A 103 4.79 -7.90 7.57
N LYS A 104 4.80 -8.70 8.64
CA LYS A 104 3.73 -8.72 9.64
C LYS A 104 3.65 -7.38 10.39
N ASP A 105 4.79 -6.88 10.87
CA ASP A 105 4.88 -5.60 11.56
C ASP A 105 4.43 -4.45 10.64
N GLN A 106 4.93 -4.43 9.41
CA GLN A 106 4.58 -3.41 8.43
C GLN A 106 3.09 -3.38 8.12
N THR A 107 2.50 -4.55 7.88
CA THR A 107 1.06 -4.68 7.63
C THR A 107 0.26 -4.18 8.82
N ARG A 108 0.62 -4.61 10.04
CA ARG A 108 -0.05 -4.16 11.26
C ARG A 108 0.01 -2.64 11.41
N ARG A 109 1.20 -2.04 11.25
CA ARG A 109 1.38 -0.58 11.37
C ARG A 109 0.52 0.18 10.36
N PHE A 110 0.44 -0.32 9.13
CA PHE A 110 -0.40 0.29 8.11
C PHE A 110 -1.88 0.18 8.45
N LEU A 111 -2.39 -1.02 8.75
CA LEU A 111 -3.81 -1.24 9.02
C LEU A 111 -4.32 -0.49 10.25
N LEU A 112 -3.48 -0.35 11.28
CA LEU A 112 -3.83 0.39 12.51
C LEU A 112 -3.76 1.91 12.35
N ASN A 113 -3.41 2.43 11.18
CA ASN A 113 -3.44 3.86 10.91
C ASN A 113 -4.83 4.24 10.34
N PRO A 114 -5.67 4.99 11.08
CA PRO A 114 -7.02 5.34 10.63
C PRO A 114 -7.06 6.36 9.49
N GLU A 115 -5.96 7.06 9.20
CA GLU A 115 -5.91 8.05 8.12
C GLU A 115 -5.69 7.41 6.75
N LYS A 116 -5.03 6.24 6.69
CA LYS A 116 -4.65 5.60 5.42
C LYS A 116 -4.85 4.09 5.34
N GLY A 117 -5.00 3.41 6.47
CA GLY A 117 -5.12 1.96 6.61
C GLY A 117 -6.57 1.51 6.75
N VAL A 118 -7.09 1.50 7.97
CA VAL A 118 -8.46 1.11 8.29
C VAL A 118 -9.03 2.05 9.36
N ARG A 119 -10.22 2.60 9.10
CA ARG A 119 -10.99 3.44 10.02
C ARG A 119 -12.33 2.80 10.30
N PHE A 120 -12.59 2.56 11.58
CA PHE A 120 -13.88 2.09 12.08
C PHE A 120 -14.74 3.30 12.48
N ASP A 121 -15.92 3.41 11.89
CA ASP A 121 -16.94 4.41 12.21
C ASP A 121 -18.11 3.68 12.89
N TYR A 122 -18.15 3.78 14.22
CA TYR A 122 -19.13 3.09 15.04
C TYR A 122 -20.52 3.73 14.97
N GLU A 123 -20.59 5.06 14.85
CA GLU A 123 -21.85 5.80 14.77
C GLU A 123 -22.52 5.59 13.40
N GLY A 124 -21.74 5.71 12.33
CA GLY A 124 -22.18 5.50 10.96
C GLY A 124 -22.28 4.03 10.56
N ARG A 125 -21.87 3.09 11.43
CA ARG A 125 -21.78 1.64 11.16
C ARG A 125 -21.06 1.35 9.84
N LYS A 126 -19.83 1.83 9.73
CA LYS A 126 -19.05 1.78 8.51
C LYS A 126 -17.58 1.46 8.77
N ILE A 127 -16.95 0.76 7.83
CA ILE A 127 -15.51 0.49 7.83
C ILE A 127 -14.93 1.11 6.57
N CYS A 128 -14.04 2.09 6.74
CA CYS A 128 -13.32 2.70 5.62
C CYS A 128 -11.93 2.07 5.53
N VAL A 129 -11.58 1.48 4.39
CA VAL A 129 -10.27 0.85 4.17
C VAL A 129 -9.45 1.60 3.12
N SER A 130 -8.14 1.39 3.11
CA SER A 130 -7.25 1.98 2.11
C SER A 130 -7.67 1.68 0.67
N GLN A 131 -7.43 2.63 -0.24
CA GLN A 131 -7.60 2.42 -1.69
C GLN A 131 -6.70 1.31 -2.26
N LEU A 132 -5.63 0.92 -1.54
CA LEU A 132 -4.82 -0.25 -1.89
C LEU A 132 -5.67 -1.52 -1.98
N PHE A 133 -6.64 -1.69 -1.08
CA PHE A 133 -7.57 -2.83 -1.13
C PHE A 133 -8.48 -2.80 -2.35
N ARG A 134 -8.81 -1.61 -2.85
CA ARG A 134 -9.58 -1.44 -4.08
C ARG A 134 -8.75 -1.82 -5.31
N TRP A 135 -7.57 -1.22 -5.43
CA TRP A 135 -6.70 -1.38 -6.60
C TRP A 135 -6.11 -2.78 -6.72
N PHE A 136 -5.85 -3.44 -5.60
CA PHE A 136 -5.22 -4.77 -5.54
C PHE A 136 -6.11 -5.84 -4.91
N SER A 137 -7.43 -5.65 -4.98
CA SER A 137 -8.44 -6.58 -4.42
C SER A 137 -8.24 -8.05 -4.78
N GLU A 138 -7.63 -8.33 -5.94
CA GLU A 138 -7.39 -9.69 -6.45
C GLU A 138 -6.21 -10.40 -5.78
N ASP A 139 -5.33 -9.65 -5.13
CA ASP A 139 -4.13 -10.20 -4.50
C ASP A 139 -4.38 -10.62 -3.04
N PHE A 140 -5.50 -10.20 -2.44
CA PHE A 140 -5.85 -10.55 -1.07
C PHE A 140 -6.50 -11.93 -0.99
N PRO A 141 -5.87 -12.89 -0.29
CA PRO A 141 -6.39 -14.24 -0.19
C PRO A 141 -7.65 -14.26 0.67
N GLY A 142 -8.68 -14.90 0.13
CA GLY A 142 -9.71 -15.55 0.94
C GLY A 142 -9.94 -16.92 0.35
N LYS A 143 -10.29 -17.89 1.20
CA LYS A 143 -10.72 -19.20 0.70
C LYS A 143 -11.86 -18.94 -0.30
N GLU A 144 -11.91 -19.68 -1.41
CA GLU A 144 -13.05 -19.60 -2.37
C GLU A 144 -14.41 -19.71 -1.64
N HIS A 145 -14.38 -20.29 -0.45
CA HIS A 145 -15.41 -20.21 0.58
C HIS A 145 -14.97 -19.26 1.70
N ALA A 146 -15.12 -17.95 1.51
CA ALA A 146 -15.16 -17.07 2.67
C ALA A 146 -16.25 -17.60 3.60
N THR A 147 -15.91 -17.71 4.88
CA THR A 147 -16.76 -18.28 5.92
C THR A 147 -18.14 -17.58 5.91
N PRO A 148 -19.21 -18.26 6.37
CA PRO A 148 -20.52 -17.62 6.58
C PRO A 148 -20.45 -16.34 7.44
N GLU A 149 -19.34 -16.15 8.16
CA GLU A 149 -19.05 -15.04 9.07
C GLU A 149 -19.18 -13.65 8.42
N PHE A 150 -18.90 -13.49 7.12
CA PHE A 150 -19.04 -12.19 6.42
C PHE A 150 -20.31 -12.08 5.56
N GLY A 151 -21.28 -12.98 5.75
CA GLY A 151 -22.58 -12.95 5.10
C GLY A 151 -22.54 -13.02 3.56
N SER A 152 -23.50 -12.35 2.91
CA SER A 152 -23.71 -12.37 1.45
C SER A 152 -22.87 -11.35 0.67
N ARG A 153 -21.82 -10.79 1.29
CA ARG A 153 -20.96 -9.77 0.66
C ARG A 153 -20.25 -10.29 -0.61
N PRO A 154 -19.91 -9.40 -1.56
CA PRO A 154 -19.05 -9.75 -2.68
C PRO A 154 -17.76 -10.44 -2.21
N VAL A 155 -17.28 -11.45 -2.96
CA VAL A 155 -16.09 -12.24 -2.60
C VAL A 155 -14.88 -11.35 -2.29
N LYS A 156 -14.65 -10.32 -3.09
CA LYS A 156 -13.53 -9.37 -2.90
C LYS A 156 -13.60 -8.66 -1.55
N GLU A 157 -14.78 -8.21 -1.14
CA GLU A 157 -14.97 -7.56 0.17
C GLU A 157 -14.75 -8.54 1.32
N ARG A 158 -15.28 -9.76 1.20
CA ARG A 158 -15.06 -10.81 2.22
C ARG A 158 -13.57 -11.12 2.40
N ASN A 159 -12.80 -11.20 1.31
CA ASN A 159 -11.37 -11.43 1.38
C ASN A 159 -10.62 -10.27 2.05
N ILE A 160 -11.01 -9.02 1.76
CA ILE A 160 -10.43 -7.82 2.39
C ILE A 160 -10.72 -7.84 3.90
N LEU A 161 -11.98 -8.04 4.30
CA LEU A 161 -12.39 -8.06 5.71
C LEU A 161 -11.73 -9.21 6.47
N GLN A 162 -11.63 -10.40 5.86
CA GLN A 162 -10.93 -11.55 6.41
C GLN A 162 -9.43 -11.30 6.59
N PHE A 163 -8.80 -10.61 5.63
CA PHE A 163 -7.40 -10.25 5.75
C PHE A 163 -7.19 -9.27 6.90
N ILE A 164 -8.03 -8.24 7.01
CA ILE A 164 -7.95 -7.22 8.07
C ILE A 164 -8.21 -7.84 9.44
N SER A 165 -9.22 -8.72 9.57
CA SER A 165 -9.60 -9.33 10.86
C SER A 165 -8.44 -10.09 11.51
N GLY A 166 -7.54 -10.66 10.71
CA GLY A 166 -6.33 -11.34 11.20
C GLY A 166 -5.32 -10.43 11.93
N TYR A 167 -5.48 -9.10 11.85
CA TYR A 167 -4.62 -8.11 12.50
C TYR A 167 -5.31 -7.31 13.60
N LEU A 168 -6.63 -7.44 13.75
CA LEU A 168 -7.39 -6.72 14.78
C LEU A 168 -7.20 -7.36 16.15
N THR A 169 -6.91 -6.53 17.15
CA THR A 169 -6.81 -6.96 18.55
C THR A 169 -7.91 -6.40 19.43
N ASP A 170 -8.66 -5.41 18.95
CA ASP A 170 -9.76 -4.77 19.66
C ASP A 170 -11.06 -5.58 19.48
N PRO A 171 -11.69 -6.07 20.57
CA PRO A 171 -12.95 -6.81 20.49
C PRO A 171 -14.09 -6.05 19.82
N GLU A 172 -14.14 -4.72 19.95
CA GLU A 172 -15.19 -3.91 19.33
C GLU A 172 -15.02 -3.88 17.81
N GLN A 173 -13.79 -3.72 17.33
CA GLN A 173 -13.44 -3.79 15.91
C GLN A 173 -13.70 -5.18 15.33
N GLN A 174 -13.38 -6.25 16.08
CA GLN A 174 -13.67 -7.63 15.69
C GLN A 174 -15.17 -7.91 15.58
N THR A 175 -15.97 -7.31 16.46
CA THR A 175 -17.43 -7.40 16.41
C THR A 175 -17.95 -6.65 15.18
N LEU A 176 -17.53 -5.41 14.97
CA LEU A 176 -18.01 -4.58 13.86
C LEU A 176 -17.62 -5.16 12.49
N ILE A 177 -16.38 -5.67 12.33
CA ILE A 177 -15.92 -6.21 11.04
C ILE A 177 -16.65 -7.48 10.61
N SER A 178 -17.20 -8.22 11.57
CA SER A 178 -17.96 -9.45 11.33
C SER A 178 -19.45 -9.19 11.15
N ASP A 179 -19.91 -7.95 11.32
CA ASP A 179 -21.31 -7.57 11.20
C ASP A 179 -21.70 -7.52 9.69
N PRO A 180 -22.69 -8.30 9.23
CA PRO A 180 -23.08 -8.30 7.83
C PRO A 180 -23.75 -6.98 7.39
N GLU A 181 -24.23 -6.18 8.33
CA GLU A 181 -24.92 -4.91 8.07
C GLU A 181 -23.97 -3.70 8.07
N VAL A 182 -22.67 -3.89 8.34
CA VAL A 182 -21.69 -2.78 8.30
C VAL A 182 -21.33 -2.41 6.86
N ASP A 183 -21.30 -1.13 6.50
CA ASP A 183 -20.88 -0.73 5.16
C ASP A 183 -19.36 -0.76 5.01
N LEU A 184 -18.85 -1.25 3.87
CA LEU A 184 -17.44 -1.15 3.50
C LEU A 184 -17.24 -0.03 2.49
N ASP A 185 -16.35 0.91 2.78
CA ASP A 185 -15.99 2.00 1.87
C ASP A 185 -14.49 2.25 1.88
N TYR A 186 -14.03 3.23 1.11
CA TYR A 186 -12.62 3.49 0.89
C TYR A 186 -12.20 4.89 1.37
N LEU A 187 -11.07 4.95 2.07
CA LEU A 187 -10.43 6.20 2.45
C LEU A 187 -9.96 6.97 1.20
N PRO A 188 -9.97 8.32 1.20
CA PRO A 188 -9.30 9.08 0.16
C PRO A 188 -7.81 8.74 0.14
N TYR A 189 -7.19 8.74 -1.04
CA TYR A 189 -5.76 8.46 -1.17
C TYR A 189 -4.99 9.76 -1.41
N ASP A 190 -4.17 10.14 -0.44
CA ASP A 190 -3.34 11.34 -0.55
C ASP A 190 -2.06 11.05 -1.34
N TRP A 191 -1.98 11.64 -2.53
CA TRP A 191 -0.84 11.55 -3.45
C TRP A 191 0.28 12.55 -3.15
N THR A 192 0.14 13.39 -2.13
CA THR A 192 1.19 14.32 -1.69
C THR A 192 2.44 13.54 -1.30
N LEU A 193 3.60 14.05 -1.68
CA LEU A 193 4.89 13.45 -1.33
C LEU A 193 5.02 13.38 0.20
N ASN A 194 5.50 12.26 0.71
CA ASN A 194 5.77 12.08 2.15
C ASN A 194 7.10 12.76 2.57
N GLU A 195 7.33 13.99 2.11
CA GLU A 195 8.50 14.80 2.46
C GLU A 195 8.35 15.44 3.84
N LEU A 196 9.48 15.69 4.51
CA LEU A 196 9.48 16.49 5.73
C LEU A 196 9.08 17.94 5.41
N PRO A 197 8.39 18.64 6.32
CA PRO A 197 8.21 20.07 6.20
C PRO A 197 9.55 20.77 6.01
N ALA A 198 9.60 21.82 5.18
CA ALA A 198 10.83 22.57 4.94
C ALA A 198 11.46 23.17 6.22
N SER A 199 10.69 23.30 7.30
CA SER A 199 11.17 23.73 8.62
C SER A 199 11.99 22.68 9.37
N ASP A 200 11.89 21.41 8.98
CA ASP A 200 12.38 20.26 9.74
C ASP A 200 13.57 19.56 9.05
N VAL A 201 14.06 20.13 7.93
CA VAL A 201 15.26 19.67 7.24
C VAL A 201 16.48 20.27 7.94
N PRO A 202 17.38 19.46 8.54
CA PRO A 202 18.62 19.98 9.14
C PRO A 202 19.45 20.70 8.07
N ALA A 203 19.96 21.89 8.42
CA ALA A 203 20.81 22.71 7.56
C ALA A 203 22.13 22.01 7.17
#